data_AF-A0A2J6PEU1-F1
#
_entry.id   AF-A0A2J6PEU1-F1
#
_cell.length_a   1.000
_cell.length_b   1.000
_cell.length_c   1.000
_cell.angle_alpha   90.00
_cell.angle_beta   90.00
_cell.angle_gamma   90.00
#
_symmetry.space_group_name_H-M   'P 1'
#
loop_
_entity.id
_entity.type
_entity.pdbx_description
1 polymer ?
#
loop_
_entity_poly.entity_id
_entity_poly.type
_entity_poly.pdbx_seq_one_letter_code
_entity_poly.pdbx_strand_id
1 'polypeptide(L)'
;MAHMLLFGLAFICCSTKARKWNNTDTGSIIFEEAVSLPNLRPNTSHLNNTIRFGAFAAFSMHNATAAGVELRRAVTELGFLGALVNDYQQSGADNATLLYYDEPQYDAFWSVVQELDVPHPINFAVMLSNHIVGLCANGVFDRFPNLKVIVGHLGERIPSDFWRIDEMLARKVGIGMPMNKTFSSYWKPNIYETTSGNFATDLLNFHASLIGADHILYSVDYPFVMMEQGQEWVGTLRISPFEKWNFIRGNAILLLGLVPFQKPEKPILVLEVRKRGQEPFT
;
A
#
# COMPACT_ATOMS: atom_id res chain seq x y z
N MET A 1 -8.54 20.10 -30.27
CA MET A 1 -9.20 19.24 -29.28
C MET A 1 -8.34 18.00 -29.12
N ALA A 2 -7.48 17.97 -28.09
CA ALA A 2 -6.52 16.89 -27.88
C ALA A 2 -7.11 15.89 -26.87
N HIS A 3 -7.37 14.66 -27.32
CA HIS A 3 -7.70 13.53 -26.46
C HIS A 3 -6.45 13.12 -25.67
N MET A 4 -6.37 13.58 -24.43
CA MET A 4 -5.29 13.25 -23.49
C MET A 4 -5.61 11.88 -22.86
N LEU A 5 -4.95 10.83 -23.35
CA LEU A 5 -4.99 9.50 -22.75
C LEU A 5 -4.32 9.58 -21.36
N LEU A 6 -5.12 9.48 -20.30
CA LEU A 6 -4.63 9.36 -18.92
C LEU A 6 -3.79 8.09 -18.79
N PHE A 7 -2.47 8.26 -18.61
CA PHE A 7 -1.54 7.19 -18.27
C PHE A 7 -0.74 7.59 -17.04
N GLY A 8 -1.30 7.29 -15.87
CA GLY A 8 -0.59 7.09 -14.61
C GLY A 8 -1.33 5.96 -13.90
N LEU A 9 -0.64 4.96 -13.34
CA LEU A 9 -1.30 4.07 -12.40
C LEU A 9 -1.72 4.96 -11.22
N ALA A 10 -3.02 5.19 -11.06
CA ALA A 10 -3.53 5.74 -9.83
C ALA A 10 -3.70 4.55 -8.89
N PHE A 11 -3.05 4.56 -7.73
CA PHE A 11 -3.42 3.59 -6.69
C PHE A 11 -4.75 4.06 -6.08
N ILE A 12 -5.84 3.37 -6.38
CA ILE A 12 -7.18 3.67 -5.85
C ILE A 12 -7.35 2.96 -4.52
N CYS A 13 -7.09 3.59 -3.38
CA CYS A 13 -7.47 3.05 -2.07
C CYS A 13 -8.98 3.13 -1.86
N CYS A 14 -9.73 2.07 -2.16
CA CYS A 14 -11.10 1.93 -1.65
C CYS A 14 -11.06 1.47 -0.20
N SER A 15 -10.64 2.35 0.73
CA SER A 15 -10.83 2.08 2.15
C SER A 15 -12.32 2.07 2.48
N THR A 16 -12.85 0.92 2.90
CA THR A 16 -14.15 0.88 3.58
C THR A 16 -14.04 1.70 4.87
N LYS A 17 -15.03 2.54 5.19
CA LYS A 17 -15.02 3.38 6.41
C LYS A 17 -14.55 2.59 7.63
N ALA A 18 -13.35 2.92 8.11
CA ALA A 18 -12.59 2.21 9.14
C ALA A 18 -13.22 2.14 10.55
N ARG A 19 -14.48 2.54 10.76
CA ARG A 19 -15.06 2.73 12.11
C ARG A 19 -16.17 1.75 12.51
N LYS A 20 -16.54 0.79 11.66
CA LYS A 20 -17.45 -0.30 12.04
C LYS A 20 -17.06 -1.59 11.32
N TRP A 21 -16.00 -2.24 11.81
CA TRP A 21 -15.82 -3.65 11.51
C TRP A 21 -16.83 -4.43 12.37
N ASN A 22 -17.90 -4.94 11.75
CA ASN A 22 -18.73 -5.93 12.43
C ASN A 22 -17.92 -7.22 12.56
N ASN A 23 -17.93 -7.77 13.76
CA ASN A 23 -17.15 -8.92 14.21
C ASN A 23 -17.60 -10.24 13.54
N THR A 24 -17.50 -10.36 12.22
CA THR A 24 -18.09 -11.47 11.46
C THR A 24 -17.11 -12.57 11.06
N ASP A 25 -15.82 -12.47 11.38
CA ASP A 25 -14.76 -13.41 10.96
C ASP A 25 -14.69 -13.70 9.44
N THR A 26 -15.38 -12.89 8.63
CA THR A 26 -15.38 -12.94 7.17
C THR A 26 -14.67 -11.70 6.66
N GLY A 27 -13.52 -11.86 6.01
CA GLY A 27 -12.79 -10.77 5.36
C GLY A 27 -13.67 -9.95 4.41
N SER A 28 -13.29 -8.70 4.16
CA SER A 28 -13.96 -7.85 3.18
C SER A 28 -12.95 -7.39 2.13
N ILE A 29 -13.40 -7.10 0.91
CA ILE A 29 -12.51 -6.78 -0.19
C ILE A 29 -12.24 -5.27 -0.19
N ILE A 30 -10.99 -4.87 -0.03
CA ILE A 30 -10.53 -3.52 -0.37
C ILE A 30 -10.03 -3.56 -1.82
N PHE A 31 -10.60 -2.72 -2.68
CA PHE A 31 -10.11 -2.57 -4.04
C PHE A 31 -8.93 -1.61 -4.01
N GLU A 32 -7.77 -2.04 -4.54
CA GLU A 32 -6.62 -1.17 -4.76
C GLU A 32 -5.94 -1.41 -6.11
N GLU A 33 -6.02 -0.39 -6.97
CA GLU A 33 -5.52 -0.42 -8.35
C GLU A 33 -4.01 -0.69 -8.43
N ALA A 34 -3.65 -1.93 -8.79
CA ALA A 34 -2.33 -2.29 -9.30
C ALA A 34 -2.44 -3.52 -10.23
N VAL A 35 -1.73 -3.51 -11.35
CA VAL A 35 -1.94 -4.45 -12.47
C VAL A 35 -1.27 -5.81 -12.25
N SER A 36 -2.00 -6.92 -12.10
CA SER A 36 -1.43 -8.22 -12.50
C SER A 36 -2.42 -9.10 -13.28
N LEU A 37 -1.89 -9.79 -14.29
CA LEU A 37 -2.52 -10.73 -15.24
C LEU A 37 -2.03 -12.15 -14.89
N PRO A 38 -2.39 -13.22 -15.63
CA PRO A 38 -3.68 -13.74 -16.07
C PRO A 38 -3.82 -15.21 -15.59
N ASN A 39 -4.70 -15.52 -14.64
CA ASN A 39 -5.06 -16.92 -14.33
C ASN A 39 -6.49 -17.08 -13.81
N LEU A 40 -7.43 -16.31 -14.36
CA LEU A 40 -8.85 -16.67 -14.25
C LEU A 40 -9.14 -17.81 -15.24
N ARG A 41 -9.50 -18.96 -14.68
CA ARG A 41 -10.08 -20.13 -15.36
C ARG A 41 -11.30 -19.73 -16.23
N PRO A 42 -11.70 -20.54 -17.22
CA PRO A 42 -12.40 -20.09 -18.44
C PRO A 42 -13.86 -19.59 -18.32
N ASN A 43 -14.47 -19.41 -17.15
CA ASN A 43 -15.94 -19.39 -17.04
C ASN A 43 -16.59 -18.20 -16.31
N THR A 44 -15.96 -17.03 -16.24
CA THR A 44 -16.64 -15.81 -15.76
C THR A 44 -16.81 -14.79 -16.87
N SER A 45 -17.91 -14.89 -17.62
CA SER A 45 -18.28 -14.11 -18.81
C SER A 45 -18.57 -12.61 -18.57
N HIS A 46 -18.17 -12.03 -17.43
CA HIS A 46 -18.52 -10.64 -17.07
C HIS A 46 -17.32 -9.74 -16.69
N LEU A 47 -16.08 -10.24 -16.69
CA LEU A 47 -14.88 -9.48 -16.32
C LEU A 47 -14.00 -9.14 -17.54
N ASN A 48 -14.56 -8.46 -18.55
CA ASN A 48 -13.89 -8.22 -19.83
C ASN A 48 -12.98 -6.96 -19.88
N ASN A 49 -12.34 -6.52 -18.79
CA ASN A 49 -11.40 -5.37 -18.85
C ASN A 49 -10.38 -5.25 -17.69
N THR A 50 -9.86 -6.36 -17.17
CA THR A 50 -9.06 -6.44 -15.92
C THR A 50 -7.57 -6.09 -16.03
N ILE A 51 -7.06 -5.64 -17.18
CA ILE A 51 -5.62 -5.36 -17.39
C ILE A 51 -5.12 -4.07 -16.68
N ARG A 52 -5.98 -3.42 -15.88
CA ARG A 52 -5.70 -2.12 -15.25
C ARG A 52 -5.75 -2.12 -13.73
N PHE A 53 -6.41 -3.10 -13.10
CA PHE A 53 -6.73 -3.05 -11.67
C PHE A 53 -6.27 -4.31 -10.94
N GLY A 54 -6.04 -4.17 -9.64
CA GLY A 54 -5.75 -5.25 -8.69
C GLY A 54 -6.44 -4.97 -7.37
N ALA A 55 -6.04 -5.70 -6.34
CA ALA A 55 -6.58 -5.51 -5.00
C ALA A 55 -5.58 -5.93 -3.91
N PHE A 56 -5.71 -5.29 -2.75
CA PHE A 56 -5.12 -5.72 -1.49
C PHE A 56 -6.22 -6.27 -0.57
N ALA A 57 -5.88 -7.31 0.18
CA ALA A 57 -6.83 -7.99 1.04
C ALA A 57 -7.14 -7.13 2.27
N ALA A 58 -8.39 -7.13 2.71
CA ALA A 58 -8.78 -6.56 3.98
C ALA A 58 -9.43 -7.63 4.84
N PHE A 59 -9.06 -7.63 6.11
CA PHE A 59 -9.50 -8.67 7.03
C PHE A 59 -9.44 -8.18 8.46
N SER A 60 -10.11 -8.92 9.32
CA SER A 60 -10.08 -8.72 10.76
C SER A 60 -8.69 -9.04 11.29
N MET A 61 -8.09 -8.10 12.02
CA MET A 61 -6.83 -8.32 12.73
C MET A 61 -7.05 -8.72 14.19
N HIS A 62 -8.27 -9.09 14.60
CA HIS A 62 -8.55 -9.59 15.94
C HIS A 62 -7.84 -10.92 16.26
N ASN A 63 -7.56 -11.72 15.23
CA ASN A 63 -6.86 -12.99 15.35
C ASN A 63 -5.83 -13.13 14.22
N ALA A 64 -4.54 -13.13 14.58
CA ALA A 64 -3.44 -13.19 13.63
C ALA A 64 -3.43 -14.47 12.77
N THR A 65 -3.84 -15.61 13.34
CA THR A 65 -3.88 -16.88 12.60
C THR A 65 -4.98 -16.85 11.55
N ALA A 66 -6.17 -16.38 11.92
CA ALA A 66 -7.28 -16.22 10.97
C ALA A 66 -6.95 -15.21 9.86
N ALA A 67 -6.32 -14.08 10.21
CA ALA A 67 -5.83 -13.10 9.24
C ALA A 67 -4.84 -13.71 8.25
N GLY A 68 -3.90 -14.53 8.72
CA GLY A 68 -2.95 -15.24 7.87
C GLY A 68 -3.62 -16.21 6.90
N VAL A 69 -4.63 -16.96 7.37
CA VAL A 69 -5.41 -17.87 6.50
C VAL A 69 -6.14 -17.08 5.41
N GLU A 70 -6.79 -15.97 5.75
CA GLU A 70 -7.51 -15.16 4.76
C GLU A 70 -6.57 -14.46 3.77
N LEU A 71 -5.43 -13.95 4.23
CA LEU A 71 -4.41 -13.39 3.35
C LEU A 71 -3.92 -14.42 2.32
N ARG A 72 -3.62 -15.64 2.79
CA ARG A 72 -3.22 -16.72 1.89
C ARG A 72 -4.27 -17.00 0.84
N ARG A 73 -5.53 -17.16 1.26
CA ARG A 73 -6.65 -17.38 0.34
C ARG A 73 -6.74 -16.24 -0.69
N ALA A 74 -6.66 -14.98 -0.25
CA ALA A 74 -6.72 -13.82 -1.13
C ALA A 74 -5.61 -13.80 -2.18
N VAL A 75 -4.36 -14.08 -1.78
CA VAL A 75 -3.21 -14.08 -2.70
C VAL A 75 -3.25 -15.30 -3.63
N THR A 76 -3.37 -16.50 -3.09
CA THR A 76 -3.17 -17.74 -3.87
C THR A 76 -4.39 -18.15 -4.68
N GLU A 77 -5.60 -17.80 -4.22
CA GLU A 77 -6.84 -18.19 -4.90
C GLU A 77 -7.51 -17.04 -5.65
N LEU A 78 -7.38 -15.80 -5.16
CA LEU A 78 -8.04 -14.63 -5.76
C LEU A 78 -7.09 -13.72 -6.56
N GLY A 79 -5.78 -13.90 -6.46
CA GLY A 79 -4.78 -13.10 -7.18
C GLY A 79 -4.56 -11.70 -6.60
N PHE A 80 -4.81 -11.52 -5.29
CA PHE A 80 -4.55 -10.24 -4.62
C PHE A 80 -3.04 -10.02 -4.45
N LEU A 81 -2.63 -8.75 -4.41
CA LEU A 81 -1.22 -8.34 -4.42
C LEU A 81 -0.61 -8.22 -3.01
N GLY A 82 -1.39 -8.48 -1.96
CA GLY A 82 -0.98 -8.33 -0.56
C GLY A 82 -2.16 -7.99 0.35
N ALA A 83 -1.91 -7.22 1.41
CA ALA A 83 -2.92 -6.87 2.41
C ALA A 83 -2.88 -5.41 2.83
N LEU A 84 -4.00 -4.70 2.77
CA LEU A 84 -4.10 -3.34 3.32
C LEU A 84 -4.88 -3.38 4.63
N VAL A 85 -4.26 -2.91 5.70
CA VAL A 85 -4.90 -2.80 7.01
C VAL A 85 -4.81 -1.37 7.55
N ASN A 86 -5.89 -0.91 8.14
CA ASN A 86 -5.97 0.44 8.69
C ASN A 86 -5.44 0.45 10.13
N ASP A 87 -4.17 0.82 10.29
CA ASP A 87 -3.49 1.00 11.56
C ASP A 87 -3.72 -0.15 12.56
N TYR A 88 -4.28 0.12 13.75
CA TYR A 88 -4.55 -0.87 14.79
C TYR A 88 -5.98 -1.42 14.71
N GLN A 89 -6.19 -2.61 15.26
CA GLN A 89 -7.53 -3.16 15.43
C GLN A 89 -8.12 -2.76 16.78
N GLN A 90 -9.27 -2.08 16.77
CA GLN A 90 -10.06 -1.88 17.99
C GLN A 90 -10.73 -3.19 18.41
N SER A 91 -10.73 -3.48 19.70
CA SER A 91 -11.37 -4.68 20.28
C SER A 91 -11.97 -4.40 21.67
N GLY A 92 -12.67 -5.39 22.22
CA GLY A 92 -13.41 -5.27 23.47
C GLY A 92 -14.85 -4.77 23.26
N ALA A 93 -15.66 -4.81 24.31
CA ALA A 93 -17.08 -4.46 24.23
C ALA A 93 -17.33 -2.96 23.92
N ASP A 94 -16.34 -2.11 24.20
CA ASP A 94 -16.38 -0.65 24.04
C ASP A 94 -15.43 -0.12 22.96
N ASN A 95 -14.73 -1.01 22.23
CA ASN A 95 -13.69 -0.67 21.26
C ASN A 95 -12.52 0.18 21.83
N ALA A 96 -12.30 0.15 23.15
CA ALA A 96 -11.22 0.91 23.79
C ALA A 96 -9.86 0.21 23.71
N THR A 97 -9.84 -1.11 23.50
CA THR A 97 -8.58 -1.87 23.41
C THR A 97 -8.00 -1.74 22.01
N LEU A 98 -6.76 -1.26 21.89
CA LEU A 98 -6.07 -1.12 20.62
C LEU A 98 -5.07 -2.27 20.46
N LEU A 99 -5.25 -3.08 19.43
CA LEU A 99 -4.33 -4.17 19.08
C LEU A 99 -3.36 -3.66 18.02
N TYR A 100 -2.11 -3.49 18.43
CA TYR A 100 -0.98 -3.23 17.54
C TYR A 100 -0.36 -4.55 17.08
N TYR A 101 0.25 -4.54 15.90
CA TYR A 101 0.69 -5.74 15.21
C TYR A 101 2.18 -6.03 15.43
N ASP A 102 2.79 -5.37 16.41
CA ASP A 102 4.22 -5.46 16.75
C ASP A 102 4.51 -6.49 17.84
N GLU A 103 3.48 -7.09 18.44
CA GLU A 103 3.57 -8.11 19.48
C GLU A 103 3.76 -9.54 18.92
N PRO A 104 4.44 -10.46 19.64
CA PRO A 104 4.70 -11.83 19.18
C PRO A 104 3.48 -12.64 18.76
N GLN A 105 2.30 -12.33 19.29
CA GLN A 105 1.05 -12.99 18.88
C GLN A 105 0.70 -12.77 17.40
N TYR A 106 1.22 -11.70 16.77
CA TYR A 106 1.06 -11.41 15.35
C TYR A 106 2.12 -12.06 14.46
N ASP A 107 3.12 -12.74 15.02
CA ASP A 107 4.15 -13.45 14.24
C ASP A 107 3.54 -14.51 13.30
N ALA A 108 2.43 -15.14 13.70
CA ALA A 108 1.70 -16.07 12.85
C ALA A 108 1.17 -15.40 11.56
N PHE A 109 0.78 -14.13 11.63
CA PHE A 109 0.38 -13.35 10.46
C PHE A 109 1.60 -12.93 9.63
N TRP A 110 2.64 -12.37 10.27
CA TRP A 110 3.85 -11.91 9.57
C TRP A 110 4.60 -13.02 8.84
N SER A 111 4.60 -14.23 9.41
CA SER A 111 5.13 -15.42 8.74
C SER A 111 4.45 -15.67 7.40
N VAL A 112 3.13 -15.48 7.31
CA VAL A 112 2.38 -15.66 6.06
C VAL A 112 2.67 -14.54 5.07
N VAL A 113 2.75 -13.29 5.53
CA VAL A 113 3.08 -12.14 4.67
C VAL A 113 4.45 -12.36 4.02
N GLN A 114 5.46 -12.73 4.81
CA GLN A 114 6.81 -13.01 4.31
C GLN A 114 6.85 -14.24 3.39
N GLU A 115 6.13 -15.31 3.74
CA GLU A 115 6.08 -16.52 2.92
C GLU A 115 5.49 -16.27 1.52
N LEU A 116 4.43 -15.45 1.46
CA LEU A 116 3.77 -15.08 0.20
C LEU A 116 4.54 -14.02 -0.60
N ASP A 117 5.57 -13.40 -0.01
CA ASP A 117 6.34 -12.29 -0.57
C ASP A 117 5.47 -11.12 -1.08
N VAL A 118 4.43 -10.80 -0.32
CA VAL A 118 3.49 -9.70 -0.64
C VAL A 118 3.64 -8.54 0.35
N PRO A 119 3.51 -7.27 -0.08
CA PRO A 119 3.55 -6.15 0.84
C PRO A 119 2.26 -5.99 1.67
N HIS A 120 2.43 -5.33 2.81
CA HIS A 120 1.35 -4.94 3.71
C HIS A 120 1.21 -3.40 3.82
N PRO A 121 0.34 -2.73 3.04
CA PRO A 121 0.02 -1.32 3.26
C PRO A 121 -0.68 -1.04 4.60
N ILE A 122 -0.23 0.01 5.30
CA ILE A 122 -0.88 0.52 6.53
C ILE A 122 -1.16 2.02 6.39
N ASN A 123 -2.28 2.53 6.92
CA ASN A 123 -2.75 3.91 6.76
C ASN A 123 -3.00 4.66 8.11
N PHE A 124 -2.74 5.98 8.14
CA PHE A 124 -3.03 7.05 9.14
C PHE A 124 -1.87 7.65 9.98
N ALA A 125 -1.21 8.69 9.46
CA ALA A 125 -0.42 9.74 10.13
C ALA A 125 0.26 9.38 11.47
N VAL A 126 -0.02 10.12 12.55
CA VAL A 126 0.77 10.04 13.80
C VAL A 126 0.66 8.67 14.47
N MET A 127 -0.50 8.02 14.38
CA MET A 127 -0.69 6.69 14.98
C MET A 127 0.01 5.63 14.15
N LEU A 128 -0.03 5.73 12.82
CA LEU A 128 0.78 4.91 11.93
C LEU A 128 2.28 5.10 12.15
N SER A 129 2.77 6.33 12.31
CA SER A 129 4.18 6.56 12.64
C SER A 129 4.59 5.80 13.90
N ASN A 130 3.75 5.83 14.95
CA ASN A 130 3.99 5.06 16.17
C ASN A 130 3.95 3.54 15.92
N HIS A 131 3.02 3.06 15.10
CA HIS A 131 2.92 1.65 14.78
C HIS A 131 4.16 1.14 14.03
N ILE A 132 4.65 1.88 13.03
CA ILE A 132 5.89 1.53 12.30
C ILE A 132 7.10 1.56 13.24
N VAL A 133 7.17 2.55 14.16
CA VAL A 133 8.18 2.57 15.21
C VAL A 133 8.08 1.33 16.11
N GLY A 134 6.88 0.91 16.47
CA GLY A 134 6.62 -0.32 17.22
C GLY A 134 7.13 -1.56 16.50
N LEU A 135 6.80 -1.74 15.22
CA LEU A 135 7.29 -2.87 14.40
C LEU A 135 8.83 -2.95 14.39
N CYS A 136 9.50 -1.81 14.25
CA CYS A 136 10.96 -1.74 14.29
C CYS A 136 11.48 -2.05 15.70
N ALA A 137 11.02 -1.32 16.71
CA ALA A 137 11.49 -1.37 18.09
C ALA A 137 11.31 -2.75 18.73
N ASN A 138 10.19 -3.42 18.41
CA ASN A 138 9.88 -4.77 18.87
C ASN A 138 10.51 -5.86 17.99
N GLY A 139 11.39 -5.50 17.04
CA GLY A 139 12.20 -6.45 16.27
C GLY A 139 11.42 -7.31 15.29
N VAL A 140 10.26 -6.85 14.80
CA VAL A 140 9.46 -7.60 13.81
C VAL A 140 10.28 -7.86 12.55
N PHE A 141 10.97 -6.84 12.03
CA PHE A 141 11.84 -6.97 10.86
C PHE A 141 13.12 -7.78 11.12
N ASP A 142 13.49 -8.02 12.39
CA ASP A 142 14.59 -8.94 12.71
C ASP A 142 14.11 -10.40 12.70
N ARG A 143 12.88 -10.65 13.15
CA ARG A 143 12.23 -11.97 13.05
C ARG A 143 11.82 -12.30 11.61
N PHE A 144 11.45 -11.29 10.83
CA PHE A 144 10.99 -11.40 9.45
C PHE A 144 11.79 -10.46 8.53
N PRO A 145 13.06 -10.78 8.23
CA PRO A 145 13.98 -9.88 7.51
C PRO A 145 13.59 -9.59 6.06
N ASN A 146 12.70 -10.41 5.46
CA ASN A 146 12.21 -10.20 4.09
C ASN A 146 10.80 -9.60 4.07
N LEU A 147 10.22 -9.23 5.22
CA LEU A 147 8.91 -8.60 5.30
C LEU A 147 8.91 -7.25 4.56
N LYS A 148 7.90 -7.01 3.73
CA LYS A 148 7.69 -5.75 3.00
C LYS A 148 6.47 -5.01 3.54
N VAL A 149 6.63 -3.75 3.92
CA VAL A 149 5.56 -2.86 4.39
C VAL A 149 5.53 -1.62 3.50
N ILE A 150 4.34 -1.14 3.16
CA ILE A 150 4.13 0.09 2.41
C ILE A 150 3.47 1.12 3.33
N VAL A 151 4.02 2.32 3.39
CA VAL A 151 3.54 3.43 4.24
C VAL A 151 3.09 4.59 3.37
N GLY A 152 1.89 5.12 3.62
CA GLY A 152 1.35 6.26 2.87
C GLY A 152 2.07 7.59 3.12
N HIS A 153 1.62 8.63 2.41
CA HIS A 153 1.79 10.03 2.79
C HIS A 153 3.23 10.51 2.96
N LEU A 154 4.15 9.97 2.15
CA LEU A 154 5.61 10.10 2.27
C LEU A 154 6.09 9.64 3.64
N GLY A 155 5.82 8.38 3.98
CA GLY A 155 6.35 7.71 5.18
C GLY A 155 5.83 8.28 6.48
N GLU A 156 4.70 9.00 6.47
CA GLU A 156 4.12 9.67 7.64
C GLU A 156 5.14 10.51 8.44
N ARG A 157 5.98 11.25 7.69
CA ARG A 157 7.09 12.10 8.18
C ARG A 157 8.23 11.36 8.89
N ILE A 158 8.21 10.04 8.96
CA ILE A 158 9.18 9.28 9.75
C ILE A 158 10.65 9.49 9.29
N PRO A 159 10.98 9.46 7.98
CA PRO A 159 12.35 9.75 7.55
C PRO A 159 12.89 11.11 7.97
N SER A 160 12.01 12.10 8.16
CA SER A 160 12.40 13.42 8.66
C SER A 160 12.95 13.41 10.09
N ASP A 161 12.64 12.36 10.85
CA ASP A 161 13.06 12.21 12.24
C ASP A 161 14.08 11.07 12.44
N PHE A 162 14.61 10.45 11.38
CA PHE A 162 15.55 9.32 11.49
C PHE A 162 16.69 9.57 12.47
N TRP A 163 17.38 10.71 12.34
CA TRP A 163 18.49 11.04 13.22
C TRP A 163 18.06 11.08 14.69
N ARG A 164 16.92 11.72 14.96
CA ARG A 164 16.38 11.88 16.31
C ARG A 164 15.94 10.53 16.90
N ILE A 165 15.29 9.69 16.09
CA ILE A 165 14.78 8.38 16.50
C ILE A 165 15.93 7.41 16.76
N ASP A 166 16.90 7.31 15.85
CA ASP A 166 18.08 6.46 16.00
C ASP A 166 18.84 6.81 17.29
N GLU A 167 19.10 8.10 17.52
CA GLU A 167 19.78 8.59 18.74
C GLU A 167 19.04 8.21 20.04
N MET A 168 17.70 8.22 20.04
CA MET A 168 16.93 7.85 21.23
C MET A 168 16.88 6.35 21.45
N LEU A 169 16.68 5.57 20.39
CA LEU A 169 16.58 4.13 20.49
C LEU A 169 17.94 3.51 20.82
N ALA A 170 19.04 4.06 20.31
CA ALA A 170 20.40 3.63 20.68
C ALA A 170 20.64 3.69 22.20
N ARG A 171 20.08 4.71 22.89
CA ARG A 171 20.18 4.84 24.36
C ARG A 171 19.38 3.80 25.14
N LYS A 172 18.48 3.08 24.46
CA LYS A 172 17.58 2.09 25.04
C LYS A 172 18.00 0.66 24.73
N VAL A 173 18.93 0.43 23.81
CA VAL A 173 19.48 -0.91 23.50
C VAL A 173 20.00 -1.62 24.77
N GLY A 174 20.72 -0.89 25.64
CA GLY A 174 21.28 -1.45 26.88
C GLY A 174 20.25 -1.85 27.96
N ILE A 175 18.96 -1.55 27.77
CA ILE A 175 17.88 -1.95 28.68
C ILE A 175 16.96 -3.02 28.06
N GLY A 176 17.41 -3.70 27.01
CA GLY A 176 16.74 -4.89 26.46
C GLY A 176 15.72 -4.60 25.36
N MET A 177 15.93 -3.56 24.55
CA MET A 177 15.10 -3.38 23.34
C MET A 177 15.32 -4.56 22.36
N PRO A 178 14.25 -5.18 21.81
CA PRO A 178 14.38 -6.34 20.94
C PRO A 178 15.06 -6.12 19.59
N MET A 179 15.01 -4.89 19.06
CA MET A 179 15.56 -4.57 17.73
C MET A 179 17.08 -4.76 17.64
N ASN A 180 17.56 -5.35 16.55
CA ASN A 180 18.99 -5.64 16.33
C ASN A 180 19.73 -4.58 15.52
N LYS A 181 19.03 -3.69 14.82
CA LYS A 181 19.62 -2.67 13.95
C LYS A 181 19.18 -1.26 14.37
N THR A 182 19.74 -0.21 13.77
CA THR A 182 19.21 1.15 13.92
C THR A 182 17.87 1.26 13.20
N PHE A 183 17.00 2.14 13.68
CA PHE A 183 15.65 2.29 13.15
C PHE A 183 15.66 2.65 11.66
N SER A 184 16.48 3.62 11.27
CA SER A 184 16.61 4.04 9.86
C SER A 184 17.06 2.90 8.93
N SER A 185 17.78 1.89 9.44
CA SER A 185 18.34 0.82 8.63
C SER A 185 17.30 -0.21 8.15
N TYR A 186 16.09 -0.22 8.72
CA TYR A 186 15.00 -1.09 8.26
C TYR A 186 14.33 -0.59 6.98
N TRP A 187 14.52 0.68 6.58
CA TRP A 187 13.82 1.23 5.41
C TRP A 187 14.18 0.50 4.11
N LYS A 188 15.46 0.49 3.75
CA LYS A 188 15.90 -0.13 2.49
C LYS A 188 15.52 -1.62 2.35
N PRO A 189 15.65 -2.47 3.38
CA PRO A 189 15.25 -3.87 3.25
C PRO A 189 13.72 -4.08 3.33
N ASN A 190 12.99 -3.26 4.10
CA ASN A 190 11.64 -3.65 4.54
C ASN A 190 10.52 -2.63 4.25
N ILE A 191 10.81 -1.34 4.15
CA ILE A 191 9.77 -0.29 4.18
C ILE A 191 9.82 0.58 2.91
N TYR A 192 8.68 0.68 2.26
CA TYR A 192 8.44 1.51 1.09
C TYR A 192 7.44 2.62 1.42
N GLU A 193 7.51 3.75 0.71
CA GLU A 193 6.64 4.89 0.91
C GLU A 193 5.77 5.16 -0.31
N THR A 194 4.59 5.75 -0.12
CA THR A 194 3.80 6.28 -1.23
C THR A 194 3.56 7.77 -1.09
N THR A 195 3.27 8.46 -2.20
CA THR A 195 2.95 9.90 -2.19
C THR A 195 1.46 10.18 -1.97
N SER A 196 0.69 9.21 -1.47
CA SER A 196 -0.75 9.31 -1.25
C SER A 196 -1.08 10.60 -0.49
N GLY A 197 -1.87 11.48 -1.09
CA GLY A 197 -2.27 12.76 -0.50
C GLY A 197 -1.15 13.72 -0.09
N ASN A 198 0.10 13.49 -0.51
CA ASN A 198 1.26 14.30 -0.14
C ASN A 198 2.12 14.66 -1.36
N PHE A 199 1.69 15.69 -2.09
CA PHE A 199 2.31 16.18 -3.32
C PHE A 199 3.37 17.26 -3.05
N ALA A 200 4.21 17.05 -2.02
CA ALA A 200 5.25 17.99 -1.62
C ALA A 200 6.61 17.60 -2.25
N THR A 201 7.00 18.28 -3.34
CA THR A 201 8.25 17.98 -4.08
C THR A 201 9.50 18.04 -3.20
N ASP A 202 9.60 19.01 -2.31
CA ASP A 202 10.78 19.16 -1.44
C ASP A 202 10.88 18.00 -0.44
N LEU A 203 9.73 17.54 0.09
CA LEU A 203 9.69 16.39 1.00
C LEU A 203 10.00 15.09 0.26
N LEU A 204 9.46 14.91 -0.95
CA LEU A 204 9.80 13.78 -1.83
C LEU A 204 11.32 13.71 -2.05
N ASN A 205 11.94 14.81 -2.46
CA ASN A 205 13.37 14.87 -2.73
C ASN A 205 14.20 14.57 -1.46
N PHE A 206 13.77 15.12 -0.32
CA PHE A 206 14.43 14.89 0.94
C PHE A 206 14.34 13.41 1.38
N HIS A 207 13.17 12.78 1.32
CA HIS A 207 13.01 11.35 1.63
C HIS A 207 13.80 10.47 0.65
N ALA A 208 13.70 10.75 -0.66
CA ALA A 208 14.45 10.01 -1.68
C ALA A 208 15.96 10.06 -1.44
N SER A 209 16.49 11.16 -0.88
CA SER A 209 17.91 11.27 -0.51
C SER A 209 18.33 10.36 0.66
N LEU A 210 17.39 9.99 1.52
CA LEU A 210 17.63 9.14 2.69
C LEU A 210 17.42 7.65 2.36
N ILE A 211 16.31 7.33 1.71
CA ILE A 211 15.86 5.95 1.54
C ILE A 211 16.07 5.40 0.12
N GLY A 212 16.30 6.27 -0.87
CA GLY A 212 16.37 5.93 -2.29
C GLY A 212 15.05 6.23 -3.00
N ALA A 213 15.14 6.70 -4.25
CA ALA A 213 13.95 6.99 -5.06
C ALA A 213 13.21 5.71 -5.49
N ASP A 214 13.87 4.56 -5.47
CA ASP A 214 13.31 3.22 -5.72
C ASP A 214 12.40 2.73 -4.58
N HIS A 215 12.50 3.32 -3.38
CA HIS A 215 11.65 3.03 -2.23
C HIS A 215 10.40 3.92 -2.13
N ILE A 216 10.17 4.80 -3.10
CA ILE A 216 9.01 5.69 -3.11
C ILE A 216 8.15 5.40 -4.34
N LEU A 217 6.86 5.15 -4.09
CA LEU A 217 5.84 4.86 -5.08
C LEU A 217 4.93 6.08 -5.26
N TYR A 218 4.58 6.40 -6.50
CA TYR A 218 3.50 7.36 -6.74
C TYR A 218 2.16 6.79 -6.30
N SER A 219 1.39 7.54 -5.51
CA SER A 219 0.00 7.24 -5.15
C SER A 219 -0.78 8.54 -4.95
N VAL A 220 -2.11 8.49 -5.07
CA VAL A 220 -2.99 9.68 -5.02
C VAL A 220 -3.75 9.79 -3.70
N ASP A 221 -4.27 8.70 -3.15
CA ASP A 221 -5.30 8.69 -2.07
C ASP A 221 -6.73 9.03 -2.55
N TYR A 222 -7.08 8.60 -3.76
CA TYR A 222 -8.46 8.69 -4.25
C TYR A 222 -9.37 7.75 -3.44
N PRO A 223 -10.59 8.16 -3.03
CA PRO A 223 -11.34 9.36 -3.44
C PRO A 223 -11.18 10.59 -2.54
N PHE A 224 -10.29 10.55 -1.54
CA PHE A 224 -10.08 11.68 -0.63
C PHE A 224 -9.30 12.82 -1.29
N VAL A 225 -8.43 12.46 -2.23
CA VAL A 225 -7.64 13.37 -3.06
C VAL A 225 -7.93 13.09 -4.53
N MET A 226 -8.03 14.16 -5.33
CA MET A 226 -8.40 14.04 -6.74
C MET A 226 -7.20 13.64 -7.60
N MET A 227 -7.44 12.74 -8.57
CA MET A 227 -6.39 12.23 -9.46
C MET A 227 -5.70 13.34 -10.26
N GLU A 228 -6.46 14.38 -10.64
CA GLU A 228 -5.97 15.54 -11.37
C GLU A 228 -4.88 16.28 -10.59
N GLN A 229 -5.01 16.40 -9.26
CA GLN A 229 -4.03 17.07 -8.42
C GLN A 229 -2.69 16.33 -8.44
N GLY A 230 -2.73 15.00 -8.33
CA GLY A 230 -1.53 14.17 -8.40
C GLY A 230 -0.89 14.23 -9.79
N GLN A 231 -1.70 14.20 -10.85
CA GLN A 231 -1.20 14.27 -12.23
C GLN A 231 -0.54 15.64 -12.53
N GLU A 232 -1.17 16.73 -12.10
CA GLU A 232 -0.62 18.08 -12.24
C GLU A 232 0.73 18.18 -11.51
N TRP A 233 0.80 17.70 -10.27
CA TRP A 233 2.03 17.70 -9.50
C TRP A 233 3.17 16.90 -10.17
N VAL A 234 2.91 15.69 -10.67
CA VAL A 234 3.89 14.90 -11.44
C VAL A 234 4.39 15.67 -12.67
N GLY A 235 3.52 16.47 -13.29
CA GLY A 235 3.87 17.37 -14.39
C GLY A 235 4.94 18.41 -14.00
N THR A 236 4.98 18.83 -12.73
CA THR A 236 5.93 19.83 -12.21
C THR A 236 7.31 19.26 -11.85
N LEU A 237 7.44 17.94 -11.68
CA LEU A 237 8.68 17.29 -11.25
C LEU A 237 9.79 17.45 -12.30
N ARG A 238 10.93 18.02 -11.85
CA ARG A 238 12.15 18.25 -12.65
C ARG A 238 13.11 17.06 -12.56
N ILE A 239 12.65 15.92 -13.05
CA ILE A 239 13.40 14.65 -13.12
C ILE A 239 13.43 14.15 -14.56
N SER A 240 14.39 13.29 -14.90
CA SER A 240 14.49 12.71 -16.24
C SER A 240 13.23 11.88 -16.58
N PRO A 241 12.93 11.68 -17.88
CA PRO A 241 11.82 10.81 -18.28
C PRO A 241 11.92 9.39 -17.71
N PHE A 242 13.14 8.87 -17.57
CA PHE A 242 13.39 7.54 -16.99
C PHE A 242 13.06 7.49 -15.49
N GLU A 243 13.55 8.46 -14.72
CA GLU A 243 13.22 8.57 -13.28
C GLU A 243 11.72 8.79 -13.08
N LYS A 244 11.09 9.62 -13.90
CA LYS A 244 9.65 9.85 -13.86
C LYS A 244 8.89 8.56 -14.11
N TRP A 245 9.31 7.76 -15.10
CA TRP A 245 8.69 6.46 -15.39
C TRP A 245 8.86 5.48 -14.23
N ASN A 246 10.05 5.40 -13.62
CA ASN A 246 10.27 4.53 -12.46
C ASN A 246 9.37 4.94 -11.28
N PHE A 247 9.35 6.23 -10.96
CA PHE A 247 8.55 6.76 -9.85
C PHE A 247 7.04 6.52 -10.04
N ILE A 248 6.48 6.86 -11.22
CA ILE A 248 5.03 6.75 -11.46
C ILE A 248 4.56 5.32 -11.75
N ARG A 249 5.50 4.38 -11.97
CA ARG A 249 5.17 3.06 -12.51
C ARG A 249 6.19 1.97 -12.21
N GLY A 250 7.46 2.17 -12.56
CA GLY A 250 8.48 1.12 -12.49
C GLY A 250 8.66 0.51 -11.10
N ASN A 251 8.72 1.34 -10.06
CA ASN A 251 8.90 0.89 -8.68
C ASN A 251 7.74 0.00 -8.23
N ALA A 252 6.50 0.39 -8.53
CA ALA A 252 5.30 -0.39 -8.27
C ALA A 252 5.31 -1.73 -8.99
N ILE A 253 5.71 -1.74 -10.26
CA ILE A 253 5.79 -2.97 -11.06
C ILE A 253 6.74 -3.96 -10.41
N LEU A 254 7.92 -3.49 -9.99
CA LEU A 254 8.94 -4.32 -9.36
C LEU A 254 8.49 -4.84 -8.00
N LEU A 255 7.99 -3.95 -7.14
CA LEU A 255 7.59 -4.29 -5.77
C LEU A 255 6.42 -5.27 -5.73
N LEU A 256 5.42 -5.07 -6.59
CA LEU A 256 4.17 -5.82 -6.58
C LEU A 256 4.16 -6.99 -7.57
N GLY A 257 5.26 -7.27 -8.25
CA GLY A 257 5.37 -8.37 -9.21
C GLY A 257 4.42 -8.24 -10.41
N LEU A 258 4.16 -7.00 -10.86
CA LEU A 258 3.20 -6.72 -11.93
C LEU A 258 3.78 -7.09 -13.29
N VAL A 259 2.94 -7.61 -14.20
CA VAL A 259 3.35 -7.81 -15.60
C VAL A 259 3.23 -6.47 -16.35
N PRO A 260 4.28 -5.99 -17.04
CA PRO A 260 4.20 -4.74 -17.78
C PRO A 260 3.08 -4.77 -18.84
N PHE A 261 2.16 -3.81 -18.80
CA PHE A 261 1.14 -3.62 -19.82
C PHE A 261 1.77 -3.38 -21.19
N GLN A 262 1.60 -4.31 -22.12
CA GLN A 262 1.80 -4.04 -23.54
C GLN A 262 0.56 -3.34 -24.09
N LYS A 263 0.74 -2.19 -24.73
CA LYS A 263 -0.35 -1.45 -25.39
C LYS A 263 -1.01 -2.39 -26.42
N PRO A 264 -2.33 -2.66 -26.33
CA PRO A 264 -3.00 -3.45 -27.35
C PRO A 264 -2.91 -2.75 -28.71
N GLU A 265 -2.64 -3.52 -29.76
CA GLU A 265 -2.48 -3.02 -31.13
C GLU A 265 -3.75 -2.37 -31.70
N LYS A 266 -4.91 -2.59 -31.06
CA LYS A 266 -6.19 -1.98 -31.42
C LYS A 266 -6.72 -1.11 -30.26
N PRO A 267 -7.35 0.04 -30.56
CA PRO A 267 -7.98 0.87 -29.54
C PRO A 267 -9.03 0.06 -28.77
N ILE A 268 -8.95 0.09 -27.44
CA ILE A 268 -10.02 -0.45 -26.59
C ILE A 268 -11.22 0.49 -26.76
N LEU A 269 -12.34 -0.06 -27.24
CA LEU A 269 -13.62 0.65 -27.24
C LEU A 269 -13.96 1.04 -25.80
N VAL A 270 -13.89 2.34 -25.51
CA VAL A 270 -14.41 2.87 -24.25
C VAL A 270 -15.92 2.70 -24.30
N LEU A 271 -16.46 1.83 -23.44
CA LEU A 271 -17.90 1.77 -23.22
C LEU A 271 -18.32 3.11 -22.61
N GLU A 272 -18.95 3.96 -23.42
CA GLU A 272 -19.67 5.13 -22.92
C GLU A 272 -20.73 4.63 -21.94
N VAL A 273 -20.59 5.01 -20.67
CA VAL A 273 -21.65 4.87 -19.69
C VAL A 273 -22.76 5.83 -20.10
N ARG A 274 -23.72 5.34 -20.89
CA ARG A 274 -24.98 6.07 -21.13
C ARG A 274 -25.67 6.25 -19.79
N LYS A 275 -25.81 7.50 -19.33
CA LYS A 275 -26.73 7.83 -18.24
C LYS A 275 -28.11 7.30 -18.61
N ARG A 276 -28.69 6.44 -17.76
CA ARG A 276 -30.12 6.07 -17.87
C ARG A 276 -30.95 7.35 -17.79
N GLY A 277 -31.74 7.64 -18.82
CA GLY A 277 -32.86 8.58 -18.72
C GLY A 277 -32.79 9.90 -19.51
N GLN A 278 -32.05 9.99 -20.62
CA GLN A 278 -32.31 11.06 -21.59
C GLN A 278 -32.85 10.46 -22.89
N GLU A 279 -34.10 10.81 -23.22
CA GLU A 279 -34.70 10.52 -24.52
C GLU A 279 -33.98 11.28 -25.64
N PRO A 280 -33.97 10.75 -26.87
CA PRO A 280 -33.28 11.38 -27.98
C PRO A 280 -33.95 12.71 -28.36
N PHE A 281 -33.16 13.77 -28.47
CA PHE A 281 -33.57 14.97 -29.20
C PHE A 281 -33.72 14.58 -30.67
N THR A 282 -34.92 14.82 -31.21
CA THR A 282 -35.21 14.86 -32.65
C THR A 282 -34.48 16.00 -33.32
#